data_AF-A0A158BKS2-F1
#
_entry.id   AF-A0A158BKS2-F1
#
_cell.length_a   1.000
_cell.length_b   1.000
_cell.length_c   1.000
_cell.angle_alpha   90.00
_cell.angle_beta   90.00
_cell.angle_gamma   90.00
#
_symmetry.space_group_name_H-M   'P 1'
#
loop_
_entity.id
_entity.type
_entity.pdbx_description
1 polymer ?
#
loop_
_entity_poly.entity_id
_entity_poly.type
_entity_poly.pdbx_seq_one_letter_code
_entity_poly.pdbx_strand_id
1 'polypeptide(L)' 'MSRRTHLPSGLSRGLDFLIDADWSPQQAFAVFELLSDLRARIWMRYGVELHELIRAQRSPPTDVDIDDIKGRF' A
#
# COMPACT_ATOMS: atom_id res chain seq x y z
N MET A 1 -25.34 -10.54 -2.65
CA MET A 1 -24.10 -10.75 -3.44
C MET A 1 -23.23 -9.52 -3.28
N SER A 2 -22.24 -9.52 -2.38
CA SER A 2 -21.32 -8.39 -2.23
C SER A 2 -20.40 -8.31 -3.44
N ARG A 3 -20.49 -7.21 -4.20
CA ARG A 3 -19.51 -6.91 -5.24
C ARG A 3 -18.17 -6.68 -4.54
N ARG A 4 -17.19 -7.54 -4.80
CA ARG A 4 -15.80 -7.31 -4.41
C ARG A 4 -15.29 -6.17 -5.27
N THR A 5 -15.35 -4.97 -4.74
CA THR A 5 -14.75 -3.76 -5.28
C THR A 5 -13.23 -3.95 -5.27
N HIS A 6 -12.66 -4.12 -6.46
CA HIS A 6 -11.21 -4.22 -6.60
C HIS A 6 -10.66 -2.81 -6.43
N LEU A 7 -10.00 -2.56 -5.31
CA LEU A 7 -9.33 -1.28 -5.09
C LEU A 7 -8.18 -1.15 -6.10
N PRO A 8 -7.88 0.07 -6.58
CA PRO A 8 -6.75 0.31 -7.50
C PRO A 8 -5.40 -0.07 -6.89
N SER A 9 -5.33 -0.27 -5.57
CA SER A 9 -4.18 -0.84 -4.86
C SER A 9 -4.02 -2.35 -5.06
N GLY A 10 -4.93 -3.03 -5.76
CA GLY A 10 -4.91 -4.50 -5.95
C GLY A 10 -5.34 -5.29 -4.72
N LEU A 11 -5.71 -4.62 -3.62
CA LEU A 11 -6.14 -5.25 -2.39
C LEU A 11 -7.62 -5.65 -2.46
N SER A 12 -7.90 -6.91 -2.16
CA SER A 12 -9.25 -7.48 -2.12
C SER A 12 -9.93 -7.38 -0.75
N ARG A 13 -9.26 -6.76 0.25
CA ARG A 13 -9.74 -6.56 1.63
C ARG A 13 -9.40 -5.15 2.16
N GLY A 14 -9.70 -4.11 1.39
CA GLY A 14 -9.51 -2.73 1.82
C GLY A 14 -10.83 -2.05 2.21
N LEU A 15 -10.71 -0.82 2.75
CA LEU A 15 -11.84 0.08 2.93
C LEU A 15 -12.38 0.50 1.57
N ASP A 16 -13.69 0.39 1.38
CA ASP A 16 -14.37 0.96 0.22
C ASP A 16 -14.33 2.48 0.31
N PHE A 17 -13.38 3.10 -0.38
CA PHE A 17 -13.35 4.54 -0.58
C PHE A 17 -14.31 4.91 -1.71
N LEU A 18 -15.61 4.83 -1.42
CA LEU A 18 -16.66 5.38 -2.27
C LEU A 18 -16.62 6.91 -2.16
N ILE A 19 -16.18 7.56 -3.23
CA ILE A 19 -16.26 9.01 -3.38
C ILE A 19 -17.57 9.30 -4.13
N ASP A 20 -18.38 10.20 -3.60
CA ASP A 20 -19.60 10.64 -4.27
C ASP A 20 -19.21 11.40 -5.55
N ALA A 21 -19.90 11.11 -6.65
CA ALA A 21 -19.65 11.76 -7.94
C ALA A 21 -20.00 13.25 -7.92
N ASP A 22 -20.86 13.67 -6.99
CA ASP A 22 -21.38 15.04 -6.89
C ASP A 22 -20.61 15.92 -5.88
N TRP A 23 -19.43 15.48 -5.42
CA TRP A 23 -18.59 16.31 -4.54
C TRP A 23 -18.18 17.61 -5.21
N SER A 24 -18.28 18.70 -4.44
CA SER A 24 -17.63 19.95 -4.83
C SER A 24 -16.10 19.81 -4.77
N PRO A 25 -15.36 20.63 -5.53
CA PRO A 25 -13.90 20.66 -5.44
C PRO A 25 -13.38 20.88 -4.01
N GLN A 26 -14.10 21.68 -3.20
CA GLN A 26 -13.75 21.97 -1.81
C GLN A 26 -13.95 20.75 -0.90
N GLN A 27 -15.02 19.97 -1.12
CA GLN A 27 -15.25 18.73 -0.38
C GLN A 27 -14.19 17.68 -0.70
N ALA A 28 -13.86 17.52 -1.98
CA ALA A 28 -12.79 16.63 -2.41
C ALA A 28 -11.43 17.04 -1.81
N PHE A 29 -11.15 18.34 -1.76
CA PHE A 29 -9.93 18.87 -1.16
C PHE A 29 -9.87 18.61 0.36
N ALA A 30 -10.95 18.86 1.09
CA ALA A 30 -11.00 18.61 2.54
C ALA A 30 -10.76 17.13 2.88
N VAL A 31 -11.30 16.20 2.08
CA VAL A 31 -11.05 14.76 2.25
C VAL A 31 -9.59 14.42 1.91
N PHE A 32 -9.03 15.03 0.86
CA PHE A 32 -7.62 14.84 0.50
C PHE A 32 -6.68 15.28 1.63
N GLU A 33 -6.98 16.41 2.30
CA GLU A 33 -6.24 16.87 3.48
C GLU A 33 -6.38 15.90 4.65
N LEU A 34 -7.61 15.45 4.95
CA LEU A 34 -7.86 14.46 6.01
C LEU A 34 -7.06 13.17 5.80
N LEU A 35 -7.03 12.65 4.56
CA LEU A 35 -6.26 11.46 4.22
C LEU A 35 -4.76 11.69 4.36
N SER A 36 -4.29 12.89 4.03
CA SER A 36 -2.88 13.27 4.19
C SER A 36 -2.47 13.31 5.67
N ASP A 37 -3.30 13.89 6.53
CA ASP A 37 -3.07 13.95 7.97
C ASP A 37 -3.12 12.56 8.62
N LEU A 38 -4.11 11.74 8.22
CA LEU A 38 -4.21 10.37 8.71
C LEU A 38 -2.97 9.55 8.32
N ARG A 39 -2.52 9.67 7.07
CA ARG A 39 -1.29 9.02 6.60
C ARG A 39 -0.08 9.48 7.42
N ALA A 40 0.06 10.77 7.69
CA ALA A 40 1.16 11.30 8.50
C ALA A 40 1.15 10.72 9.93
N ARG A 41 -0.02 10.61 10.56
CA ARG A 41 -0.16 10.00 11.89
C ARG A 41 0.18 8.51 11.90
N ILE A 42 -0.27 7.76 10.90
CA ILE A 42 0.08 6.34 10.75
C ILE A 42 1.59 6.18 10.61
N TRP A 43 2.23 7.01 9.77
CA TRP A 43 3.66 6.97 9.56
C TRP A 43 4.46 7.32 10.82
N MET A 44 4.01 8.32 11.58
CA MET A 44 4.63 8.68 12.85
C MET A 44 4.61 7.51 13.85
N ARG A 45 3.53 6.74 13.87
CA ARG A 45 3.34 5.65 14.85
C ARG A 45 3.94 4.31 14.42
N TYR A 46 3.92 4.00 13.12
CA TYR A 46 4.26 2.68 12.59
C TYR A 46 5.31 2.74 11.47
N GLY A 47 6.06 3.83 11.36
CA GLY A 47 6.93 4.10 10.22
C GLY A 47 7.99 3.02 10.00
N VAL A 48 8.55 2.48 11.09
CA VAL A 48 9.59 1.43 11.03
C VAL A 48 8.98 0.11 10.53
N GLU A 49 7.86 -0.30 11.11
CA GLU A 49 7.17 -1.53 10.75
C GLU A 49 6.65 -1.47 9.31
N LEU A 50 6.13 -0.32 8.89
CA LEU A 50 5.72 -0.09 7.50
C LEU A 50 6.92 -0.13 6.55
N HIS A 51 8.06 0.44 6.94
CA HIS A 51 9.27 0.39 6.11
C HIS A 51 9.73 -1.05 5.87
N GLU A 52 9.83 -1.85 6.94
CA GLU A 52 10.22 -3.27 6.83
C GLU A 52 9.19 -4.08 6.03
N LEU A 53 7.90 -3.83 6.25
CA LEU A 53 6.83 -4.52 5.52
C LEU A 53 6.81 -4.18 4.02
N ILE A 54 7.06 -2.91 3.66
CA ILE A 54 7.19 -2.48 2.26
C ILE A 54 8.44 -3.10 1.63
N ARG A 55 9.56 -3.10 2.36
CA ARG A 55 10.81 -3.72 1.91
C ARG A 55 10.60 -5.20 1.65
N ALA A 56 10.02 -5.94 2.59
CA ALA A 56 9.75 -7.37 2.44
C ALA A 56 8.85 -7.69 1.24
N GLN A 57 7.83 -6.89 0.98
CA GLN A 57 6.93 -7.10 -0.17
C GLN A 57 7.58 -6.78 -1.53
N ARG A 58 8.54 -5.85 -1.55
CA ARG A 58 9.21 -5.40 -2.79
C ARG A 58 10.52 -6.12 -3.04
N SER A 59 11.06 -6.83 -2.06
CA SER A 59 12.18 -7.73 -2.26
C SER A 59 11.77 -8.82 -3.25
N PRO A 60 12.53 -9.04 -4.34
CA PRO A 60 12.32 -10.22 -5.17
C PRO A 60 12.49 -11.48 -4.31
N PRO A 61 11.79 -12.58 -4.63
CA PRO A 61 12.06 -13.86 -3.98
C PRO A 61 13.56 -14.15 -4.14
N THR A 62 14.28 -14.24 -3.02
CA THR A 62 15.69 -14.59 -3.01
C THR A 62 15.83 -16.06 -3.39
N ASP A 63 15.67 -16.36 -4.68
CA ASP A 63 16.04 -17.64 -5.26
C ASP A 63 17.34 -17.40 -6.02
N VAL A 64 18.39 -17.15 -5.24
CA VAL A 64 19.76 -17.35 -5.72
C VAL A 64 20.35 -18.40 -4.81
N ASP A 65 20.22 -19.63 -5.27
CA ASP A 65 21.00 -20.76 -4.77
C ASP A 65 22.47 -20.47 -5.12
N ILE A 66 23.14 -19.75 -4.21
CA ILE A 66 24.53 -19.30 -4.35
C ILE A 66 25.50 -20.51 -4.41
N ASP A 67 25.01 -21.72 -4.17
CA ASP A 67 25.80 -22.95 -4.24
C ASP A 67 26.20 -23.32 -5.69
N ASP A 68 25.48 -22.85 -6.72
CA ASP A 68 25.79 -23.17 -8.12
C ASP A 68 26.97 -22.35 -8.71
N ILE A 69 27.39 -21.27 -8.04
CA ILE A 69 28.47 -20.39 -8.54
C ILE A 69 29.87 -20.87 -8.12
N LYS A 70 29.98 -21.73 -7.09
CA LYS A 70 31.29 -22.21 -6.61
C LYS A 70 31.85 -23.42 -7.36
N GLY A 71 31.14 -23.98 -8.33
CA GLY A 71 31.58 -25.14 -9.12
C GLY A 71 32.34 -24.85 -10.41
N ARG A 72 32.62 -23.58 -10.77
CA ARG A 72 33.11 -23.22 -12.13
C ARG A 72 34.44 -22.46 -12.23
N PHE A 73 35.32 -22.51 -11.23
CA PHE A 73 36.70 -22.02 -11.37
C PHE A 73 37.70 -23.02 -10.82
#